data_AF-A0A918BBB3-F1
#
_entry.id   AF-A0A918BBB3-F1
#
_cell.length_a   1.000
_cell.length_b   1.000
_cell.length_c   1.000
_cell.angle_alpha   90.00
_cell.angle_beta   90.00
_cell.angle_gamma   90.00
#
_symmetry.space_group_name_H-M   'P 1'
#
loop_
_entity.id
_entity.type
_entity.pdbx_description
1 polymer ?
#
loop_
_entity_poly.entity_id
_entity_poly.type
_entity_poly.pdbx_seq_one_letter_code
_entity_poly.pdbx_strand_id
1 'polypeptide(L)'
;MTLAPETTDLMVQLRLADDWFTVCDLGRLLPGRGVAALLPDGRQAALFRDRTGALYAIDNRDPFSGAAVLSRGLTGTHRGRPFVASPLLKQRFDLRTGQCLDDESVRVVTYEVRTT
;
A
#
# COMPACT_ATOMS: atom_id res chain seq x y z
N MET A 1 23.74 -13.59 -27.81
CA MET A 1 23.84 -12.72 -26.62
C MET A 1 22.48 -12.09 -26.41
N THR A 2 21.69 -12.62 -25.47
CA THR A 2 20.40 -12.03 -25.10
C THR A 2 20.71 -10.88 -24.17
N LEU A 3 20.48 -9.65 -24.61
CA LEU A 3 20.55 -8.48 -23.75
C LEU A 3 19.47 -8.66 -22.68
N ALA A 4 19.88 -8.71 -21.41
CA ALA A 4 18.95 -8.55 -20.30
C ALA A 4 18.26 -7.19 -20.47
N PRO A 5 16.93 -7.08 -20.27
CA PRO A 5 16.27 -5.80 -20.36
C PRO A 5 16.92 -4.88 -19.33
N GLU A 6 17.44 -3.74 -19.79
CA GLU A 6 17.87 -2.64 -18.94
C GLU A 6 16.65 -2.26 -18.09
N THR A 7 16.64 -2.72 -16.84
CA THR A 7 15.57 -2.35 -15.93
C THR A 7 15.92 -0.94 -15.52
N THR A 8 15.23 0.03 -16.10
CA THR A 8 15.15 1.35 -15.48
C THR A 8 14.45 1.10 -14.14
N ASP A 9 15.23 0.83 -13.09
CA ASP A 9 14.70 0.43 -11.77
C ASP A 9 14.00 1.63 -11.15
N LEU A 10 12.74 1.82 -11.52
CA LEU A 10 11.86 2.81 -10.92
C LEU A 10 11.74 2.47 -9.43
N MET A 11 12.21 3.38 -8.59
CA MET A 11 12.14 3.20 -7.14
C MET A 11 10.83 3.77 -6.61
N VAL A 12 10.15 3.00 -5.77
CA VAL A 12 8.95 3.44 -5.07
C VAL A 12 9.37 4.21 -3.82
N GLN A 13 8.83 5.42 -3.68
CA GLN A 13 9.08 6.30 -2.55
C GLN A 13 7.78 6.66 -1.84
N LEU A 14 7.84 6.81 -0.51
CA LEU A 14 6.76 7.34 0.31
C LEU A 14 7.13 8.72 0.85
N ARG A 15 6.15 9.63 0.89
CA ARG A 15 6.32 10.93 1.56
C ARG A 15 6.25 10.71 3.07
N LEU A 16 7.36 10.96 3.77
CA LEU A 16 7.45 10.93 5.23
C LEU A 16 7.83 12.32 5.73
N ALA A 17 6.98 12.95 6.54
CA ALA A 17 7.14 14.33 6.97
C ALA A 17 7.50 15.24 5.77
N ASP A 18 8.74 15.74 5.72
CA ASP A 18 9.21 16.68 4.70
C ASP A 18 10.10 16.06 3.62
N ASP A 19 10.30 14.73 3.60
CA ASP A 19 11.16 14.06 2.62
C ASP A 19 10.52 12.81 1.96
N TRP A 20 11.17 12.30 0.92
CA TRP A 20 10.83 11.07 0.21
C TRP A 20 11.71 9.93 0.66
N PHE A 21 11.10 8.91 1.24
CA PHE A 21 11.78 7.70 1.69
C PHE A 21 11.64 6.61 0.64
N THR A 22 12.77 6.14 0.12
CA THR A 22 12.83 5.01 -0.83
C THR A 22 12.51 3.69 -0.11
N VAL A 23 11.51 2.97 -0.60
CA VAL A 23 11.02 1.72 0.01
C VAL A 23 11.53 0.49 -0.72
N CYS A 24 11.29 0.41 -2.03
CA CYS A 24 11.61 -0.76 -2.83
C CYS A 24 11.60 -0.46 -4.33
N ASP A 25 12.10 -1.39 -5.13
CA ASP A 25 11.95 -1.36 -6.59
C ASP A 25 10.48 -1.58 -6.97
N LEU A 26 9.99 -0.91 -8.01
CA LEU A 26 8.63 -1.07 -8.52
C LEU A 26 8.31 -2.52 -8.89
N GLY A 27 9.32 -3.27 -9.35
CA GLY A 27 9.21 -4.69 -9.68
C GLY A 27 8.78 -5.59 -8.51
N ARG A 28 8.99 -5.15 -7.26
CA ARG A 28 8.54 -5.89 -6.06
C ARG A 28 7.03 -5.75 -5.81
N LEU A 29 6.39 -4.71 -6.35
CA LEU A 29 4.95 -4.50 -6.22
C LEU A 29 4.20 -5.19 -7.36
N LEU A 30 3.93 -6.48 -7.16
CA LEU A 30 3.06 -7.26 -8.05
C LEU A 30 1.61 -6.75 -7.94
N PRO A 31 0.92 -6.46 -9.06
CA PRO A 31 -0.45 -5.96 -9.02
C PRO A 31 -1.38 -6.82 -8.17
N GLY A 32 -2.08 -6.17 -7.23
CA GLY A 32 -3.04 -6.79 -6.31
C GLY A 32 -2.44 -7.50 -5.10
N ARG A 33 -1.11 -7.58 -4.97
CA ARG A 33 -0.41 -8.09 -3.79
C ARG A 33 0.21 -6.95 -3.02
N GLY A 34 -0.08 -6.87 -1.72
CA GLY A 34 0.52 -5.87 -0.86
C GLY A 34 1.92 -6.28 -0.39
N VAL A 35 2.75 -5.27 -0.11
CA VAL A 35 4.08 -5.43 0.50
C VAL A 35 4.13 -4.57 1.76
N ALA A 36 4.61 -5.15 2.86
CA ALA A 36 4.87 -4.40 4.08
C ALA A 36 6.25 -3.73 4.00
N ALA A 37 6.34 -2.49 4.46
CA ALA A 37 7.58 -1.75 4.60
C ALA A 37 7.74 -1.25 6.03
N LEU A 38 8.93 -1.39 6.59
CA LEU A 38 9.32 -0.78 7.87
C LEU A 38 9.80 0.65 7.60
N LEU A 39 9.19 1.63 8.26
CA LEU A 39 9.56 3.04 8.15
C LEU A 39 10.65 3.40 9.17
N PRO A 40 11.41 4.49 8.95
CA PRO A 40 12.49 4.90 9.86
C PRO A 40 12.05 5.18 11.30
N ASP A 41 10.79 5.57 11.52
CA ASP A 41 10.19 5.83 12.84
C ASP A 41 9.60 4.56 13.50
N GLY A 42 9.83 3.38 12.92
CA GLY A 42 9.34 2.10 13.43
C GLY A 42 7.89 1.78 13.06
N ARG A 43 7.15 2.71 12.42
CA ARG A 43 5.83 2.40 11.85
C ARG A 43 5.97 1.48 10.64
N GLN A 44 4.85 0.89 10.23
CA GLN A 44 4.81 0.03 9.05
C GLN A 44 3.80 0.55 8.04
N ALA A 45 4.17 0.54 6.76
CA ALA A 45 3.27 0.84 5.66
C ALA A 45 2.94 -0.43 4.86
N ALA A 46 1.74 -0.51 4.33
CA ALA A 46 1.31 -1.49 3.34
C ALA A 46 1.22 -0.80 1.97
N LEU A 47 2.09 -1.21 1.05
CA LEU A 47 2.14 -0.70 -0.31
C LEU A 47 1.40 -1.62 -1.26
N PHE A 48 0.67 -1.05 -2.21
CA PHE A 48 -0.08 -1.76 -3.23
C PHE A 48 0.15 -1.14 -4.60
N ARG A 49 0.13 -1.98 -5.63
CA ARG A 49 0.01 -1.58 -7.03
C ARG A 49 -1.26 -2.22 -7.59
N ASP A 50 -2.06 -1.49 -8.35
CA ASP A 50 -3.19 -2.08 -9.07
C ASP A 50 -2.80 -2.46 -10.52
N ARG A 51 -3.75 -3.06 -11.25
CA ARG A 51 -3.53 -3.51 -12.64
C ARG A 51 -3.34 -2.37 -13.63
N THR A 52 -3.76 -1.15 -13.28
CA THR A 52 -3.53 0.06 -14.09
C THR A 52 -2.15 0.66 -13.84
N GLY A 53 -1.45 0.17 -12.81
CA GLY A 53 -0.14 0.66 -12.39
C GLY A 53 -0.21 1.74 -11.32
N ALA A 54 -1.40 2.14 -10.87
CA ALA A 54 -1.52 3.11 -9.78
C ALA A 54 -1.00 2.51 -8.48
N LEU A 55 -0.33 3.35 -7.70
CA LEU A 55 0.30 3.00 -6.43
C LEU A 55 -0.52 3.56 -5.26
N TYR A 56 -0.55 2.80 -4.18
CA TYR A 56 -1.22 3.18 -2.95
C TYR A 56 -0.37 2.77 -1.76
N ALA A 57 -0.43 3.55 -0.68
CA ALA A 57 0.24 3.22 0.57
C ALA A 57 -0.62 3.64 1.76
N ILE A 58 -0.84 2.71 2.69
CA ILE A 58 -1.60 2.92 3.93
C ILE A 58 -0.83 2.37 5.13
N ASP A 59 -1.27 2.65 6.36
CA ASP A 59 -0.74 1.96 7.55
C ASP A 59 -0.91 0.44 7.40
N ASN A 60 0.10 -0.34 7.77
CA ASN A 60 0.01 -1.80 7.76
C ASN A 60 -0.78 -2.34 8.96
N ARG A 61 -0.94 -1.55 10.02
CA ARG A 61 -1.69 -1.93 11.22
C ARG A 61 -3.19 -1.82 10.99
N ASP A 62 -3.89 -2.94 11.14
CA ASP A 62 -5.33 -3.00 11.19
C ASP A 62 -5.83 -2.37 12.51
N PRO A 63 -6.66 -1.30 12.47
CA PRO A 63 -7.10 -0.59 13.67
C PRO A 63 -8.07 -1.39 14.54
N PHE A 64 -8.78 -2.40 13.99
CA PHE A 64 -9.72 -3.21 14.75
C PHE A 64 -9.00 -4.30 15.56
N SER A 65 -8.00 -4.95 14.96
CA SER A 65 -7.27 -6.05 15.59
C SER A 65 -5.95 -5.64 16.24
N GLY A 66 -5.40 -4.48 15.85
CA GLY A 66 -4.07 -4.04 16.22
C GLY A 66 -2.93 -4.79 15.54
N ALA A 67 -3.22 -5.74 14.63
CA ALA A 67 -2.22 -6.55 13.96
C ALA A 67 -1.67 -5.87 12.70
N ALA A 68 -0.37 -6.02 12.43
CA ALA A 68 0.29 -5.47 11.23
C ALA A 68 0.09 -6.37 10.00
N VAL A 69 -1.14 -6.40 9.47
CA VAL A 69 -1.58 -7.41 8.49
C VAL A 69 -2.20 -6.85 7.20
N LEU A 70 -2.42 -5.54 7.07
CA LEU A 70 -3.19 -4.99 5.93
C LEU A 70 -2.52 -5.27 4.57
N SER A 71 -1.20 -5.28 4.49
CA SER A 71 -0.43 -5.70 3.29
C SER A 71 -0.78 -7.10 2.79
N ARG A 72 -1.31 -7.97 3.64
CA ARG A 72 -1.72 -9.34 3.29
C ARG A 72 -3.19 -9.43 2.88
N GLY A 73 -3.90 -8.31 2.88
CA GLY A 73 -5.31 -8.22 2.54
C GLY A 73 -5.58 -8.44 1.07
N LEU A 74 -6.82 -8.83 0.76
CA LEU A 74 -7.29 -8.95 -0.62
C LEU A 74 -7.67 -7.56 -1.13
N THR A 75 -7.12 -7.19 -2.29
CA THR A 75 -7.48 -5.95 -2.96
C THR A 75 -8.73 -6.13 -3.82
N GLY A 76 -9.53 -5.07 -3.94
CA GLY A 76 -10.76 -5.07 -4.71
C GLY A 76 -11.22 -3.67 -5.08
N THR A 77 -12.41 -3.58 -5.67
CA THR A 77 -13.04 -2.30 -6.00
C THR A 77 -14.49 -2.32 -5.60
N HIS A 78 -14.96 -1.25 -4.96
CA HIS A 78 -16.36 -1.07 -4.59
C HIS A 78 -16.83 0.30 -5.05
N ARG A 79 -17.80 0.35 -5.98
CA ARG A 79 -18.32 1.62 -6.55
C ARG A 79 -17.20 2.55 -7.05
N GLY A 80 -16.20 2.00 -7.72
CA GLY A 80 -15.04 2.75 -8.24
C GLY A 80 -13.97 3.11 -7.21
N ARG A 81 -14.13 2.72 -5.94
CA ARG A 81 -13.15 2.93 -4.87
C ARG A 81 -12.26 1.69 -4.72
N PRO A 82 -10.94 1.78 -4.96
CA PRO A 82 -10.03 0.68 -4.69
C PRO A 82 -9.93 0.46 -3.18
N PHE A 83 -9.97 -0.79 -2.72
CA PHE A 83 -9.88 -1.11 -1.30
C PHE A 83 -8.98 -2.32 -1.05
N VAL A 84 -8.54 -2.46 0.19
CA VAL A 84 -8.00 -3.70 0.75
C VAL A 84 -8.88 -4.20 1.88
N ALA A 85 -9.29 -5.46 1.85
CA ALA A 85 -10.00 -6.10 2.96
C ALA A 85 -8.98 -6.64 3.98
N SER A 86 -9.15 -6.27 5.25
CA SER A 86 -8.33 -6.83 6.34
C SER A 86 -8.37 -8.35 6.29
N PRO A 87 -7.21 -9.05 6.37
CA PRO A 87 -7.19 -10.51 6.38
C PRO A 87 -7.98 -11.15 7.50
N LEU A 88 -8.05 -10.48 8.66
CA LEU A 88 -8.60 -11.05 9.88
C LEU A 88 -10.11 -10.86 9.96
N LEU A 89 -10.55 -9.60 9.90
CA LEU A 89 -11.93 -9.23 10.21
C LEU A 89 -12.71 -8.69 8.99
N LYS A 90 -12.07 -8.67 7.81
CA LYS A 90 -12.67 -8.37 6.50
C LYS A 90 -13.21 -6.95 6.30
N GLN A 91 -13.01 -6.03 7.25
CA GLN A 91 -13.29 -4.61 6.98
C GLN A 91 -12.44 -4.12 5.81
N ARG A 92 -13.07 -3.32 4.96
CA ARG A 92 -12.50 -2.85 3.71
C ARG A 92 -12.01 -1.42 3.91
N PHE A 93 -10.74 -1.19 3.67
CA PHE A 93 -10.13 0.13 3.76
C PHE A 93 -9.88 0.66 2.35
N ASP A 94 -10.41 1.84 2.06
CA ASP A 94 -10.17 2.56 0.81
C ASP A 94 -8.67 2.87 0.66
N LEU A 95 -8.05 2.44 -0.43
CA LEU A 95 -6.61 2.60 -0.68
C LEU A 95 -6.21 4.04 -1.03
N ARG A 96 -7.15 4.90 -1.44
CA ARG A 96 -6.89 6.31 -1.74
C ARG A 96 -7.01 7.19 -0.50
N THR A 97 -7.96 6.87 0.37
CA THR A 97 -8.32 7.76 1.49
C THR A 97 -8.04 7.16 2.86
N GLY A 98 -7.86 5.84 2.97
CA GLY A 98 -7.73 5.12 4.22
C GLY A 98 -9.05 4.91 4.96
N GLN A 99 -10.17 5.45 4.45
CA GLN A 99 -11.47 5.34 5.09
C GLN A 99 -11.93 3.88 5.10
N CYS A 100 -12.39 3.40 6.27
CA CYS A 100 -13.08 2.12 6.34
C CYS A 100 -14.45 2.26 5.66
N LEU A 101 -14.75 1.37 4.71
CA LEU A 101 -16.01 1.34 3.96
C LEU A 101 -17.17 0.70 4.73
N ASP A 102 -16.83 0.00 5.82
CA ASP A 102 -17.79 -0.74 6.65
C ASP A 102 -18.07 -0.03 7.98
N ASP A 103 -17.27 0.98 8.32
CA ASP A 103 -17.44 1.83 9.51
C ASP A 103 -16.84 3.23 9.23
N GLU A 104 -17.69 4.24 9.09
CA GLU A 104 -17.24 5.59 8.75
C GLU A 104 -16.43 6.27 9.86
N SER A 105 -16.53 5.78 11.11
CA SER A 105 -15.78 6.31 12.25
C SER A 105 -14.30 5.88 12.26
N VAL A 106 -13.91 4.90 11.42
CA VAL A 106 -12.57 4.31 11.43
C VAL A 106 -11.81 4.63 10.15
N ARG A 107 -10.56 5.06 10.30
CA ARG A 107 -9.68 5.42 9.19
C ARG A 107 -8.23 5.00 9.49
N VAL A 108 -7.52 4.54 8.47
CA VAL A 108 -6.07 4.33 8.53
C VAL A 108 -5.32 5.49 7.88
N VAL A 109 -4.08 5.71 8.31
CA VAL A 109 -3.19 6.69 7.70
C VAL A 109 -2.90 6.28 6.25
N THR A 110 -2.88 7.25 5.34
CA THR A 110 -2.41 7.08 3.96
C THR A 110 -1.10 7.83 3.76
N TYR A 111 -0.24 7.31 2.89
CA TYR A 111 1.02 7.94 2.52
C TYR A 111 0.98 8.32 1.04
N GLU A 112 1.49 9.50 0.69
CA GLU A 112 1.74 9.81 -0.71
C GLU A 112 2.84 8.90 -1.23
N VAL A 113 2.64 8.37 -2.44
CA VAL A 113 3.53 7.41 -3.07
C VAL A 113 3.86 7.85 -4.48
N ARG A 114 5.13 7.74 -4.87
CA ARG A 114 5.60 8.04 -6.23
C ARG A 114 6.65 7.03 -6.69
N THR A 115 6.94 7.06 -7.98
CA THR A 115 8.15 6.44 -8.55
C THR A 115 9.16 7.52 -8.93
N THR A 116 10.45 7.20 -8.86
CA THR A 116 11.53 8.03 -9.43
C THR A 116 11.88 7.59 -10.84
#